data_AF-X1S9A9-F1
#
_entry.id   AF-X1S9A9-F1
#
_cell.length_a   1.000
_cell.length_b   1.000
_cell.length_c   1.000
_cell.angle_alpha   90.00
_cell.angle_beta   90.00
_cell.angle_gamma   90.00
#
_symmetry.space_group_name_H-M   'P 1'
#
loop_
_entity.id
_entity.type
_entity.pdbx_description
1 polymer ?
#
loop_
_entity_poly.entity_id
_entity_poly.type
_entity_poly.pdbx_seq_one_letter_code
_entity_poly.pdbx_strand_id
1 'polypeptide(L)' 'FTATDVAGSFLIEQIPVGTYNLVVSAEGYTPSSVSGIPVTEGGLNNLTPPIELVATP' A
#
# COMPACT_ATOMS: atom_id res chain seq x y z
N PHE A 1 5.58 0.13 -9.28
CA PHE A 1 5.06 -1.03 -8.54
C PHE A 1 6.16 -1.56 -7.66
N THR A 2 5.84 -2.07 -6.47
CA THR A 2 6.80 -2.70 -5.56
C THR A 2 6.23 -4.06 -5.12
N ALA A 3 7.08 -4.95 -4.64
CA ALA A 3 6.67 -6.20 -4.03
C ALA A 3 6.86 -6.13 -2.51
N THR A 4 6.04 -6.84 -1.75
CA THR A 4 6.22 -7.00 -0.32
C THR A 4 7.36 -7.98 0.00
N ASP A 5 8.00 -7.82 1.13
CA ASP A 5 8.96 -8.78 1.67
C ASP A 5 8.27 -10.00 2.33
N VAL A 6 9.07 -10.91 2.90
CA VAL A 6 8.59 -12.12 3.59
C VAL A 6 7.73 -11.82 4.83
N ALA A 7 7.81 -10.60 5.38
CA ALA A 7 7.02 -10.14 6.51
C ALA A 7 5.78 -9.34 6.08
N GLY A 8 5.53 -9.19 4.77
CA GLY A 8 4.43 -8.39 4.23
C GLY A 8 4.70 -6.88 4.23
N SER A 9 5.93 -6.45 4.53
CA SER A 9 6.29 -5.03 4.52
C SER A 9 6.65 -4.57 3.11
N PHE A 10 6.34 -3.31 2.80
CA PHE A 10 6.71 -2.68 1.53
C PHE A 10 7.18 -1.25 1.76
N LEU A 11 8.06 -0.78 0.88
CA LEU A 11 8.52 0.59 0.83
C LEU A 11 8.41 1.10 -0.61
N ILE A 12 7.83 2.30 -0.76
CA ILE A 12 7.75 3.01 -2.04
C ILE A 12 8.33 4.40 -1.82
N GLU A 13 9.48 4.66 -2.43
CA GLU A 13 10.22 5.90 -2.24
C GLU A 13 10.10 6.81 -3.47
N GLN A 14 10.52 8.07 -3.30
CA GLN A 14 10.58 9.08 -4.36
C GLN A 14 9.23 9.34 -5.06
N ILE A 15 8.13 9.22 -4.33
CA ILE A 15 6.80 9.56 -4.83
C ILE A 15 6.63 11.09 -4.81
N PRO A 16 6.26 11.72 -5.95
CA PRO A 16 5.96 13.14 -5.99
C PRO A 16 4.85 13.53 -5.01
N VAL A 17 4.89 14.75 -4.49
CA VAL A 17 3.86 15.25 -3.58
C VAL A 17 2.48 15.19 -4.23
N GLY A 18 1.47 14.75 -3.48
CA GLY A 18 0.12 14.56 -3.99
C GLY A 18 -0.69 13.57 -3.16
N THR A 19 -1.94 13.37 -3.55
CA THR A 19 -2.83 12.39 -2.92
C THR A 19 -2.96 11.16 -3.80
N TYR A 20 -2.70 9.99 -3.24
CA TYR A 20 -2.64 8.73 -4.00
C TYR A 20 -3.65 7.71 -3.48
N ASN A 21 -4.01 6.80 -4.39
CA ASN A 21 -4.74 5.58 -4.09
C ASN A 21 -3.77 4.40 -4.20
N LEU A 22 -3.58 3.69 -3.11
CA LEU A 22 -2.77 2.49 -3.05
C LEU A 22 -3.66 1.27 -3.30
N VAL A 23 -3.23 0.39 -4.19
CA VAL A 23 -3.90 -0.89 -4.46
C VAL A 23 -2.92 -2.01 -4.15
N VAL A 24 -3.38 -2.98 -3.36
CA VAL A 24 -2.63 -4.17 -2.95
C VAL A 24 -3.36 -5.39 -3.50
N SER A 25 -2.62 -6.29 -4.15
CA SER A 25 -3.15 -7.50 -4.76
C SER A 25 -2.19 -8.66 -4.58
N ALA A 26 -2.73 -9.85 -4.33
CA ALA A 26 -1.98 -11.10 -4.27
C ALA A 26 -2.79 -12.21 -4.96
N GLU A 27 -2.11 -13.22 -5.51
CA GLU A 27 -2.77 -14.38 -6.11
C GLU A 27 -3.59 -15.15 -5.07
N GLY A 28 -4.85 -15.49 -5.40
CA GLY A 28 -5.77 -16.14 -4.47
C GLY A 28 -6.41 -15.19 -3.44
N TYR A 29 -6.23 -13.88 -3.58
CA TYR A 29 -6.82 -12.87 -2.72
C TYR A 29 -7.58 -11.81 -3.52
N THR A 30 -8.64 -11.27 -2.91
CA THR A 30 -9.36 -10.10 -3.43
C THR A 30 -8.49 -8.86 -3.24
N PRO A 31 -8.23 -8.06 -4.31
CA PRO A 31 -7.48 -6.82 -4.18
C PRO A 31 -8.14 -5.85 -3.19
N SER A 32 -7.31 -5.17 -2.40
CA SER A 32 -7.74 -4.13 -1.46
C SER A 32 -7.16 -2.78 -1.87
N SER A 33 -7.87 -1.69 -1.57
CA SER A 33 -7.42 -0.34 -1.93
C SER A 33 -7.59 0.64 -0.78
N VAL A 34 -6.55 1.44 -0.53
CA VAL A 34 -6.56 2.57 0.40
C VAL A 34 -6.48 3.85 -0.39
N SER A 35 -7.52 4.68 -0.30
CA SER A 35 -7.61 5.95 -1.02
C SER A 35 -7.26 7.13 -0.10
N GLY A 36 -6.80 8.22 -0.70
CA GLY A 36 -6.60 9.48 0.03
C GLY A 36 -5.29 9.58 0.81
N ILE A 37 -4.25 8.82 0.43
CA ILE A 37 -2.95 8.84 1.11
C ILE A 37 -2.20 10.13 0.72
N PRO A 38 -1.95 11.07 1.65
CA PRO A 38 -1.27 12.32 1.35
C PRO A 38 0.25 12.11 1.39
N VAL A 39 0.91 12.22 0.24
CA VAL A 39 2.37 12.24 0.16
C VAL A 39 2.85 13.68 0.23
N THR A 40 3.55 14.02 1.30
CA THR A 40 4.19 15.32 1.51
C THR A 40 5.70 15.21 1.33
N GLU A 41 6.36 16.33 1.04
CA GLU A 41 7.81 16.36 0.86
C GLU A 41 8.53 15.89 2.14
N GLY A 42 9.38 14.88 2.02
CA GLY A 42 10.07 14.25 3.16
C GLY A 42 9.15 13.52 4.15
N GLY A 43 7.85 13.39 3.84
CA GLY A 43 6.88 12.74 4.71
C GLY A 43 6.97 11.23 4.66
N LEU A 44 6.80 10.59 5.83
CA LEU A 44 6.62 9.15 5.94
C LEU A 44 5.15 8.83 6.23
N ASN A 45 4.52 8.04 5.36
CA ASN A 45 3.16 7.56 5.56
C ASN A 45 3.20 6.13 6.10
N ASN A 46 2.96 5.97 7.41
CA ASN A 46 2.77 4.65 8.01
C ASN A 46 1.28 4.29 7.96
N LEU A 47 0.95 3.25 7.20
CA LEU A 47 -0.42 2.76 7.08
C LEU A 47 -0.75 1.91 8.31
N THR A 48 -1.52 2.49 9.23
CA THR A 48 -2.05 1.82 10.41
C THR A 48 -3.57 2.03 10.47
N PRO A 49 -4.40 0.97 10.55
CA PRO A 49 -4.04 -0.46 10.64
C PRO A 49 -3.43 -1.04 9.34
N PRO A 50 -2.82 -2.25 9.40
CA PRO A 50 -2.33 -2.96 8.21
C PRO A 50 -3.42 -3.18 7.16
N ILE A 51 -3.02 -3.28 5.90
CA ILE A 51 -3.93 -3.63 4.81
C ILE A 51 -4.12 -5.15 4.82
N GLU A 52 -5.32 -5.58 5.20
CA GLU A 52 -5.71 -6.98 5.16
C GLU A 52 -6.28 -7.34 3.78
N LEU A 53 -5.86 -8.49 3.24
CA LEU A 53 -6.44 -9.08 2.03
C LEU A 53 -7.36 -10.23 2.41
N VAL A 54 -8.46 -10.37 1.69
CA VAL A 54 -9.43 -11.46 1.90
C VAL A 54 -9.21 -12.52 0.84
N ALA A 55 -9.00 -13.76 1.25
CA ALA A 55 -8.84 -14.88 0.32
C ALA A 55 -10.08 -15.02 -0.57
N THR A 56 -9.87 -15.27 -1.86
CA THR A 56 -10.97 -15.63 -2.76
C THR A 56 -11.43 -17.06 -2.47
N PRO A 57 -12.74 -17.32 -2.46
CA PRO A 57 -13.30 -18.66 -2.19
C PRO A 57 -12.89 -19.70 -3.26
#